data_AF-A0A7V6PCC7-F1
#
_entry.id   AF-A0A7V6PCC7-F1
#
_cell.length_a   1.000
_cell.length_b   1.000
_cell.length_c   1.000
_cell.angle_alpha   90.00
_cell.angle_beta   90.00
_cell.angle_gamma   90.00
#
_symmetry.space_group_name_H-M   'P 1'
#
loop_
_entity.id
_entity.type
_entity.pdbx_description
1 polymer ?
#
loop_
_entity_poly.entity_id
_entity_poly.type
_entity_poly.pdbx_seq_one_letter_code
_entity_poly.pdbx_strand_id
1 'polypeptide(L)' 'MHVLIVEDDPLHRAYLGEAVRAALPECSDVLEAENGSAGEKLARQHRAAHIVMDLQM' A
#
# COMPACT_ATOMS: atom_id res chain seq x y z
N MET A 1 11.16 3.59 5.72
CA MET A 1 10.09 2.63 6.05
C MET A 1 9.32 2.25 4.78
N HIS A 2 8.72 1.06 4.70
CA HIS A 2 7.83 0.70 3.57
C HIS A 2 6.37 0.70 4.02
N VAL A 3 5.50 1.23 3.16
CA VAL A 3 4.04 1.14 3.29
C VAL A 3 3.51 0.36 2.09
N LEU A 4 2.66 -0.63 2.34
CA LEU A 4 1.93 -1.36 1.29
C LEU A 4 0.49 -0.86 1.25
N ILE A 5 0.02 -0.45 0.08
CA ILE A 5 -1.37 -0.11 -0.19
C ILE A 5 -2.01 -1.25 -0.99
N VAL A 6 -3.09 -1.82 -0.48
CA VAL A 6 -3.88 -2.85 -1.13
C VAL A 6 -5.28 -2.29 -1.37
N GLU A 7 -5.60 -2.01 -2.62
CA GLU A 7 -6.79 -1.27 -3.03
C GLU A 7 -7.08 -1.62 -4.50
N ASP A 8 -8.30 -2.00 -4.85
CA ASP A 8 -8.64 -2.43 -6.22
C ASP A 8 -9.02 -1.24 -7.11
N ASP A 9 -9.53 -0.14 -6.54
CA ASP A 9 -9.81 1.10 -7.26
C ASP A 9 -8.53 1.91 -7.55
N PRO A 10 -8.15 2.13 -8.83
CA PRO A 10 -6.92 2.84 -9.17
C PRO A 10 -6.89 4.32 -8.75
N LEU A 11 -8.04 5.00 -8.71
CA LEU A 11 -8.14 6.40 -8.27
C LEU A 11 -7.96 6.51 -6.77
N HIS A 12 -8.61 5.61 -6.02
CA HIS A 12 -8.49 5.57 -4.57
C HIS A 12 -7.06 5.19 -4.16
N ARG A 13 -6.45 4.21 -4.84
CA ARG A 13 -5.06 3.81 -4.61
C ARG A 13 -4.07 4.95 -4.86
N ALA A 14 -4.25 5.69 -5.96
CA ALA A 14 -3.42 6.85 -6.26
C ALA A 14 -3.55 7.94 -5.18
N TYR A 15 -4.78 8.24 -4.75
CA TYR A 15 -5.05 9.20 -3.68
C TYR A 15 -4.36 8.80 -2.36
N LEU A 16 -4.48 7.53 -1.95
CA LEU A 16 -3.81 7.01 -0.76
C LEU A 16 -2.28 7.10 -0.88
N GLY A 17 -1.73 6.80 -2.06
CA GLY A 17 -0.31 6.90 -2.34
C GLY A 17 0.23 8.32 -2.20
N GLU A 18 -0.52 9.33 -2.63
CA GLU A 18 -0.17 10.74 -2.41
C GLU A 18 -0.27 11.13 -0.93
N ALA A 19 -1.36 10.73 -0.26
CA ALA A 19 -1.58 11.02 1.15
C ALA A 19 -0.47 10.44 2.05
N VAL A 20 -0.04 9.20 1.79
CA VAL A 20 1.06 8.56 2.52
C VAL A 20 2.37 9.31 2.32
N ARG A 21 2.73 9.68 1.08
CA ARG A 21 3.97 10.42 0.80
C ARG A 21 3.97 11.81 1.41
N ALA A 22 2.82 12.47 1.48
CA ALA A 22 2.67 13.77 2.12
C ALA A 22 2.76 13.68 3.66
N ALA A 23 2.17 12.65 4.26
CA ALA A 23 2.10 12.48 5.71
C ALA A 23 3.37 11.88 6.32
N LEU A 24 4.11 11.06 5.56
CA LEU A 24 5.30 10.33 6.02
C LEU A 24 6.50 10.61 5.11
N PRO A 25 7.21 11.74 5.29
CA PRO A 25 8.41 12.07 4.52
C PRO A 25 9.54 11.02 4.62
N GLU A 26 9.57 10.25 5.72
CA GLU A 26 10.50 9.14 5.97
C GLU A 26 10.09 7.82 5.30
N CYS A 27 8.94 7.79 4.64
CA CYS A 27 8.52 6.67 3.81
C CYS A 27 9.47 6.55 2.62
N SER A 28 10.21 5.45 2.59
CA SER A 28 11.25 5.20 1.58
C SER A 28 10.63 4.69 0.29
N ASP A 29 9.55 3.92 0.40
CA ASP A 29 8.86 3.36 -0.74
C ASP A 29 7.40 3.02 -0.41
N VAL A 30 6.53 3.19 -1.42
CA VAL A 30 5.12 2.83 -1.36
C VAL A 30 4.89 1.71 -2.35
N LEU A 31 4.56 0.53 -1.83
CA LEU A 31 4.22 -0.65 -2.62
C LEU A 31 2.71 -0.66 -2.86
N GLU A 32 2.29 -1.13 -4.02
CA GLU A 32 0.88 -1.12 -4.44
C GLU A 32 0.44 -2.52 -4.88
N ALA A 33 -0.78 -2.90 -4.50
CA ALA A 33 -1.42 -4.15 -4.87
C ALA A 33 -2.91 -3.93 -5.18
N GLU A 34 -3.42 -4.65 -6.16
CA GLU A 34 -4.81 -4.50 -6.64
C GLU A 34 -5.79 -5.52 -6.03
N ASN A 35 -5.29 -6.44 -5.20
CA ASN A 35 -6.11 -7.45 -4.52
C ASN A 35 -5.35 -8.08 -3.36
N GLY A 36 -6.08 -8.79 -2.49
CA GLY A 36 -5.52 -9.45 -1.31
C GLY A 36 -4.41 -10.47 -1.61
N SER A 37 -4.50 -11.22 -2.71
CA SER A 37 -3.47 -12.21 -3.07
C SER A 37 -2.15 -11.54 -3.48
N ALA A 38 -2.20 -10.45 -4.26
CA ALA A 38 -1.01 -9.67 -4.59
C ALA A 38 -0.44 -8.96 -3.35
N GLY A 39 -1.31 -8.39 -2.53
CA GLY A 39 -0.93 -7.72 -1.28
C GLY A 39 -0.23 -8.66 -0.30
N GLU A 40 -0.75 -9.89 -0.13
CA GLU A 40 -0.16 -10.89 0.76
C GLU A 40 1.26 -11.29 0.33
N LYS A 41 1.47 -11.51 -0.97
CA LYS A 41 2.80 -11.81 -1.52
C LYS A 41 3.79 -10.68 -1.26
N LEU A 42 3.39 -9.44 -1.54
CA LEU A 42 4.23 -8.26 -1.32
C LEU A 42 4.53 -8.04 0.16
N ALA A 43 3.53 -8.20 1.04
CA ALA A 43 3.70 -8.09 2.48
C ALA A 43 4.76 -9.07 3.00
N ARG A 44 4.74 -10.32 2.53
CA ARG A 44 5.76 -11.32 2.89
C ARG A 44 7.13 -11.01 2.31
N GLN A 45 7.19 -10.65 1.03
CA GLN A 45 8.45 -10.39 0.32
C GLN A 45 9.21 -9.20 0.91
N HIS A 46 8.50 -8.10 1.18
CA HIS A 46 9.11 -6.87 1.67
C HIS A 46 9.10 -6.75 3.19
N ARG A 47 8.55 -7.74 3.90
CA ARG A 47 8.28 -7.67 5.35
C ARG A 47 7.63 -6.33 5.71
N ALA A 48 6.63 -5.93 4.93
CA ALA A 48 5.99 -4.62 5.06
C ALA A 48 5.35 -4.51 6.45
N ALA A 49 5.88 -3.60 7.27
CA ALA A 49 5.41 -3.41 8.63
C ALA A 49 4.13 -2.56 8.71
N HIS A 50 3.80 -1.82 7.64
CA HIS A 50 2.66 -0.90 7.59
C HIS A 50 1.87 -1.19 6.33
N ILE A 51 0.58 -1.50 6.51
CA ILE A 51 -0.32 -1.89 5.43
C ILE A 51 -1.58 -1.05 5.54
N VAL A 52 -1.95 -0.40 4.45
CA VAL A 52 -3.27 0.20 4.23
C VAL A 52 -4.00 -0.75 3.29
N MET A 53 -5.14 -1.26 3.71
CA MET A 53 -5.86 -2.29 2.95
C MET A 53 -7.34 -2.00 2.95
N ASP A 54 -7.94 -1.98 1.76
CA ASP A 54 -9.39 -2.03 1.63
C ASP A 54 -9.91 -3.41 2.09
N LEU A 55 -11.00 -3.41 2.84
CA LEU A 55 -11.68 -4.63 3.29
C LEU A 55 -12.71 -5.12 2.27
N GLN A 56 -13.03 -4.33 1.27
CA GLN A 56 -13.91 -4.69 0.16
C GLN A 56 -13.09 -4.77 -1.12
N MET A 57 -12.62 -5.97 -1.44
CA MET A 57 -11.84 -6.27 -2.64
C MET A 57 -12.20 -7.66 -3.18
#